data_AF-A0A4C1ZVK3-F1
#
_entry.id   AF-A0A4C1ZVK3-F1
#
_cell.length_a   1.000
_cell.length_b   1.000
_cell.length_c   1.000
_cell.angle_alpha   90.00
_cell.angle_beta   90.00
_cell.angle_gamma   90.00
#
_symmetry.space_group_name_H-M   'P 1'
#
loop_
_entity.id
_entity.type
_entity.pdbx_description
1 polymer ?
#
loop_
_entity_poly.entity_id
_entity_poly.type
_entity_poly.pdbx_seq_one_letter_code
_entity_poly.pdbx_strand_id
1 'polypeptide(L)'
;MDIRLAIYFENATVAKFTLRHDDKSIPELLSGLVSRDKPLAVAMGAARCLTFMHRAGSLSTDDHRLQQFKKFVLEWSSARCPALRVSVQKRCRDIRATAAETLAYLAEVDTSLQRLAAISNHLMSSLADIVSCSSAAAKQGAFKCFASLGANDEDIRKRIIETHGLMVHIVNGMNNSEPT
;
A
#
# COMPACT_ATOMS: atom_id res chain seq x y z
N MET A 1 11.40 -23.32 -26.75
CA MET A 1 10.34 -22.53 -26.10
C MET A 1 9.66 -23.47 -25.12
N ASP A 2 9.82 -23.23 -23.83
CA ASP A 2 9.53 -24.19 -22.76
C ASP A 2 8.02 -24.44 -22.61
N ILE A 3 7.60 -25.68 -22.81
CA ILE A 3 6.19 -26.12 -22.73
C ILE A 3 5.61 -25.86 -21.32
N ARG A 4 6.48 -25.72 -20.31
CA ARG A 4 6.17 -25.34 -18.94
C ARG A 4 5.64 -23.91 -18.78
N LEU A 5 6.12 -22.96 -19.60
CA LEU A 5 5.66 -21.58 -19.58
C LEU A 5 4.26 -21.44 -20.21
N ALA A 6 3.94 -22.27 -21.20
CA ALA A 6 2.63 -22.27 -21.84
C ALA A 6 1.52 -22.74 -20.89
N ILE A 7 1.77 -23.81 -20.11
CA ILE A 7 0.84 -24.31 -19.09
C ILE A 7 0.63 -23.30 -17.95
N TYR A 8 1.62 -22.44 -17.68
CA TYR A 8 1.56 -21.40 -16.64
C TYR A 8 0.55 -20.30 -16.96
N PHE A 9 0.35 -20.00 -18.24
CA PHE A 9 -0.58 -18.95 -18.70
C PHE A 9 -2.05 -19.39 -18.68
N GLU A 10 -2.30 -20.69 -18.83
CA GLU A 10 -3.66 -21.23 -18.95
C GLU A 10 -4.31 -21.66 -17.64
N ASN A 11 -3.53 -21.88 -16.57
CA ASN A 11 -4.07 -22.50 -15.36
C ASN A 11 -3.65 -21.78 -14.08
N ALA A 12 -4.48 -20.82 -13.64
CA ALA A 12 -4.32 -20.09 -12.38
C ALA A 12 -4.15 -21.03 -11.16
N THR A 13 -4.74 -22.23 -11.24
CA THR A 13 -4.63 -23.28 -10.23
C THR A 13 -3.22 -23.88 -10.14
N VAL A 14 -2.52 -24.04 -11.28
CA VAL A 14 -1.18 -24.65 -11.33
C VAL A 14 -0.12 -23.68 -10.85
N ALA A 15 -0.24 -22.38 -11.16
CA ALA A 15 0.61 -21.32 -10.62
C ALA A 15 0.57 -21.27 -9.08
N LYS A 16 -0.60 -21.57 -8.49
CA LYS A 16 -0.81 -21.65 -7.03
C LYS A 16 -0.03 -22.79 -6.36
N PHE A 17 0.25 -23.88 -7.09
CA PHE A 17 0.93 -25.07 -6.57
C PHE A 17 2.45 -25.11 -6.82
N THR A 18 2.97 -24.44 -7.85
CA THR A 18 4.38 -24.59 -8.29
C THR A 18 5.37 -23.58 -7.72
N LEU A 19 4.92 -22.55 -6.99
CA LEU A 19 5.77 -21.61 -6.28
C LEU A 19 5.94 -22.04 -4.81
N ARG A 20 6.61 -23.17 -4.61
CA ARG A 20 7.00 -23.67 -3.27
C ARG A 20 8.52 -23.66 -3.16
N HIS A 21 9.04 -23.17 -2.05
CA HIS A 21 10.46 -23.23 -1.69
C HIS A 21 10.55 -23.83 -0.29
N ASP A 22 11.30 -24.93 -0.13
CA ASP A 22 11.33 -25.75 1.10
C ASP A 22 9.93 -26.13 1.62
N ASP A 23 9.09 -26.71 0.76
CA ASP A 23 7.70 -27.13 1.05
C ASP A 23 6.72 -26.03 1.49
N LYS A 24 7.18 -24.80 1.67
CA LYS A 24 6.34 -23.64 1.99
C LYS A 24 5.91 -22.95 0.72
N SER A 25 4.64 -22.55 0.67
CA SER A 25 4.13 -21.70 -0.40
C SER A 25 4.76 -20.30 -0.31
N ILE A 26 5.01 -19.65 -1.45
CA ILE A 26 5.53 -18.27 -1.46
C ILE A 26 4.74 -17.31 -0.55
N PRO A 27 3.39 -17.36 -0.50
CA PRO A 27 2.63 -16.56 0.46
C PRO A 27 3.01 -16.76 1.93
N GLU A 28 3.35 -17.98 2.35
CA GLU A 28 3.80 -18.26 3.72
C GLU A 28 5.16 -17.65 3.99
N LEU A 29 6.10 -17.78 3.05
CA LEU A 29 7.43 -17.20 3.15
C LEU A 29 7.34 -15.67 3.23
N LEU A 30 6.56 -15.06 2.35
CA LEU A 30 6.36 -13.61 2.34
C LEU A 30 5.64 -13.13 3.61
N SER A 31 4.67 -13.88 4.12
CA SER A 31 3.98 -13.53 5.36
C SER A 31 4.94 -13.55 6.56
N GLY A 32 5.89 -14.50 6.58
CA GLY A 32 6.99 -14.48 7.56
C GLY A 32 7.89 -13.26 7.44
N LEU A 33 8.08 -12.74 6.23
CA LEU A 33 8.87 -11.52 5.96
C LEU A 33 8.13 -10.22 6.29
N VAL A 34 6.78 -10.22 6.33
CA VAL A 34 5.98 -9.08 6.80
C VAL A 34 5.94 -9.08 8.34
N SER A 35 7.10 -8.84 8.93
CA SER A 35 7.30 -8.79 10.37
C SER A 35 8.18 -7.60 10.73
N ARG A 36 7.99 -7.05 11.94
CA ARG A 36 8.77 -5.89 12.42
C ARG A 36 10.23 -6.22 12.72
N ASP A 37 10.60 -7.51 12.77
CA ASP A 37 11.98 -7.95 12.99
C ASP A 37 12.85 -7.85 11.72
N LYS A 38 12.22 -7.73 10.54
CA LYS A 38 12.94 -7.64 9.27
C LYS A 38 13.26 -6.21 8.89
N PRO A 39 14.31 -5.99 8.06
CA PRO A 39 14.57 -4.69 7.47
C PRO A 39 13.33 -4.18 6.74
N LEU A 40 12.96 -2.92 6.99
CA LEU A 40 11.71 -2.35 6.51
C LEU A 40 11.53 -2.42 4.99
N ALA A 41 12.62 -2.30 4.22
CA ALA A 41 12.59 -2.45 2.76
C ALA A 41 12.17 -3.87 2.33
N VAL A 42 12.63 -4.91 3.06
CA VAL A 42 12.29 -6.31 2.79
C VAL A 42 10.84 -6.59 3.18
N ALA A 43 10.42 -6.13 4.36
CA ALA A 43 9.04 -6.29 4.81
C ALA A 43 8.04 -5.58 3.87
N MET A 44 8.37 -4.36 3.41
CA MET A 44 7.54 -3.63 2.45
C MET A 44 7.52 -4.28 1.07
N GLY A 45 8.66 -4.81 0.60
CA GLY A 45 8.73 -5.60 -0.63
C GLY A 45 7.84 -6.83 -0.57
N ALA A 46 7.90 -7.58 0.54
CA ALA A 46 7.05 -8.74 0.76
C ALA A 46 5.56 -8.38 0.81
N ALA A 47 5.20 -7.29 1.49
CA ALA A 47 3.83 -6.79 1.54
C ALA A 47 3.28 -6.44 0.15
N ARG A 48 4.09 -5.81 -0.72
CA ARG A 48 3.70 -5.51 -2.11
C ARG A 48 3.45 -6.77 -2.94
N CYS A 49 4.32 -7.77 -2.84
CA CYS A 49 4.13 -9.04 -3.53
C CYS A 49 2.84 -9.73 -3.08
N LEU A 50 2.54 -9.72 -1.77
CA LEU A 50 1.29 -10.24 -1.24
C LEU A 50 0.06 -9.45 -1.73
N THR A 51 0.16 -8.13 -1.84
CA THR A 51 -0.90 -7.29 -2.43
C THR A 51 -1.21 -7.67 -3.87
N PHE A 52 -0.18 -7.86 -4.71
CA PHE A 52 -0.38 -8.28 -6.09
C PHE A 52 -0.98 -9.69 -6.19
N MET A 53 -0.54 -10.62 -5.33
CA MET A 53 -1.10 -11.98 -5.25
C MET A 53 -2.55 -12.00 -4.77
N HIS A 54 -2.89 -11.19 -3.77
CA HIS A 54 -4.27 -11.04 -3.29
C HIS A 54 -5.17 -10.54 -4.43
N ARG A 55 -4.70 -9.52 -5.16
CA ARG A 55 -5.43 -8.95 -6.29
C ARG A 55 -5.60 -9.93 -7.46
N ALA A 56 -4.63 -10.81 -7.67
CA ALA A 56 -4.70 -11.89 -8.66
C ALA A 56 -5.62 -13.07 -8.22
N GLY A 57 -6.28 -12.97 -7.05
CA GLY A 57 -7.13 -14.05 -6.52
C GLY A 57 -6.36 -15.26 -5.97
N SER A 58 -5.04 -15.12 -5.79
CA SER A 58 -4.19 -16.22 -5.33
C SER A 58 -4.26 -16.44 -3.81
N LEU A 59 -4.78 -15.49 -3.04
CA LEU A 59 -4.91 -15.58 -1.58
C LEU A 59 -6.39 -15.63 -1.18
N SER A 60 -6.73 -16.48 -0.22
CA SER A 60 -8.08 -16.50 0.35
C SER A 60 -8.32 -15.27 1.21
N THR A 61 -9.53 -14.71 1.15
CA THR A 61 -9.93 -13.53 1.94
C THR A 61 -10.01 -13.79 3.44
N ASP A 62 -10.15 -15.06 3.85
CA ASP A 62 -10.24 -15.48 5.26
C ASP A 62 -8.88 -15.83 5.89
N ASP A 63 -7.79 -15.60 5.17
CA ASP A 63 -6.47 -15.95 5.67
C ASP A 63 -6.00 -14.95 6.74
N HIS A 64 -5.65 -15.44 7.94
CA HIS A 64 -5.06 -14.60 8.99
C HIS A 64 -3.83 -13.82 8.52
N ARG A 65 -3.11 -14.36 7.52
CA ARG A 65 -1.98 -13.70 6.84
C ARG A 65 -2.40 -12.42 6.13
N LEU A 66 -3.57 -12.44 5.49
CA LEU A 66 -4.14 -11.28 4.79
C LEU A 66 -4.38 -10.13 5.76
N GLN A 67 -4.96 -10.43 6.93
CA GLN A 67 -5.22 -9.44 7.96
C GLN A 67 -3.93 -8.87 8.56
N GLN A 68 -2.91 -9.72 8.74
CA GLN A 68 -1.61 -9.30 9.26
C GLN A 68 -0.92 -8.27 8.36
N PHE A 69 -0.83 -8.53 7.05
CA PHE A 69 -0.16 -7.57 6.16
C PHE A 69 -1.02 -6.34 5.84
N LYS A 70 -2.35 -6.47 5.76
CA LYS A 70 -3.26 -5.32 5.65
C LYS A 70 -3.05 -4.35 6.80
N LYS A 71 -2.98 -4.88 8.03
CA LYS A 71 -2.66 -4.10 9.24
C LYS A 71 -1.28 -3.44 9.14
N PHE A 72 -0.26 -4.17 8.68
CA PHE A 72 1.08 -3.61 8.47
C PHE A 72 1.07 -2.44 7.47
N VAL A 73 0.45 -2.60 6.30
CA VAL A 73 0.38 -1.55 5.26
C VAL A 73 -0.39 -0.33 5.77
N LEU A 74 -1.52 -0.53 6.45
CA LEU A 74 -2.31 0.54 7.04
C LEU A 74 -1.53 1.33 8.10
N GLU A 75 -0.83 0.61 8.98
CA GLU A 75 -0.01 1.20 10.02
C GLU A 75 1.11 2.05 9.43
N TRP A 76 1.86 1.52 8.46
CA TRP A 76 2.96 2.26 7.82
C TRP A 76 2.47 3.43 6.98
N SER A 77 1.29 3.34 6.36
CA SER A 77 0.69 4.47 5.62
C SER A 77 0.27 5.60 6.56
N SER A 78 -0.19 5.25 7.77
CA SER A 78 -0.65 6.19 8.80
C SER A 78 0.46 6.62 9.77
N ALA A 79 1.62 5.96 9.75
CA ALA A 79 2.67 6.16 10.74
C ALA A 79 3.26 7.56 10.63
N ARG A 80 3.14 8.33 11.70
CA ARG A 80 4.00 9.47 11.95
C ARG A 80 5.31 8.91 12.50
N CYS A 81 6.44 9.30 11.92
CA CYS A 81 7.80 8.99 12.41
C CYS A 81 8.33 10.17 13.26
N PRO A 82 7.76 10.54 14.44
CA PRO A 82 8.13 11.78 15.11
C PRO A 82 9.54 11.75 15.75
N ALA A 83 10.16 10.58 15.92
CA ALA A 83 11.40 10.41 16.68
C ALA A 83 12.66 10.18 15.83
N LEU A 84 12.62 10.42 14.52
CA LEU A 84 13.69 10.00 13.60
C LEU A 84 14.50 11.18 13.03
N ARG A 85 15.83 11.05 13.03
CA ARG A 85 16.77 12.02 12.44
C ARG A 85 16.40 12.33 10.99
N VAL A 86 16.69 13.55 10.51
CA VAL A 86 16.31 14.08 9.17
C VAL A 86 16.65 13.14 8.00
N SER A 87 17.80 12.44 8.05
CA SER A 87 18.18 11.46 7.02
C SER A 87 17.33 10.19 7.04
N VAL A 88 16.84 9.80 8.22
CA VAL A 88 15.86 8.70 8.40
C VAL A 88 14.45 9.18 8.07
N GLN A 89 14.17 10.49 8.20
CA GLN A 89 12.89 11.09 7.81
C GLN A 89 12.62 11.03 6.31
N LYS A 90 13.65 11.23 5.45
CA LYS A 90 13.52 11.06 3.99
C LYS A 90 13.24 9.59 3.63
N ARG A 91 13.98 8.66 4.22
CA ARG A 91 13.75 7.21 4.05
C ARG A 91 12.36 6.77 4.55
N CYS A 92 11.90 7.33 5.67
CA CYS A 92 10.54 7.09 6.18
C CYS A 92 9.48 7.67 5.21
N ARG A 93 9.71 8.81 4.54
CA ARG A 93 8.78 9.35 3.53
C ARG A 93 8.62 8.45 2.30
N ASP A 94 9.71 7.97 1.73
CA ASP A 94 9.66 7.11 0.54
C ASP A 94 8.94 5.78 0.82
N ILE A 95 9.18 5.23 2.00
CA ILE A 95 8.52 3.99 2.45
C ILE A 95 7.04 4.25 2.74
N ARG A 96 6.68 5.39 3.35
CA ARG A 96 5.28 5.78 3.54
C ARG A 96 4.56 5.99 2.21
N ALA A 97 5.22 6.58 1.22
CA ALA A 97 4.64 6.73 -0.11
C ALA A 97 4.43 5.37 -0.79
N THR A 98 5.39 4.45 -0.64
CA THR A 98 5.27 3.07 -1.13
C THR A 98 4.13 2.33 -0.43
N ALA A 99 3.98 2.51 0.89
CA ALA A 99 2.88 1.96 1.67
C ALA A 99 1.54 2.53 1.23
N ALA A 100 1.45 3.85 1.03
CA ALA A 100 0.26 4.54 0.54
C ALA A 100 -0.15 4.05 -0.85
N GLU A 101 0.80 3.87 -1.76
CA GLU A 101 0.53 3.28 -3.07
C GLU A 101 0.03 1.84 -2.94
N THR A 102 0.63 1.05 -2.06
CA THR A 102 0.20 -0.34 -1.80
C THR A 102 -1.20 -0.40 -1.21
N LEU A 103 -1.52 0.53 -0.30
CA LEU A 103 -2.84 0.69 0.29
C LEU A 103 -3.88 1.06 -0.77
N ALA A 104 -3.53 1.93 -1.71
CA ALA A 104 -4.38 2.28 -2.85
C ALA A 104 -4.79 1.03 -3.64
N TYR A 105 -3.81 0.20 -4.02
CA TYR A 105 -4.07 -1.05 -4.76
C TYR A 105 -4.97 -2.04 -4.00
N LEU A 106 -4.90 -2.07 -2.67
CA LEU A 106 -5.76 -2.92 -1.84
C LEU A 106 -7.16 -2.31 -1.68
N ALA A 107 -7.26 -1.00 -1.43
CA ALA A 107 -8.51 -0.29 -1.22
C ALA A 107 -9.39 -0.24 -2.47
N GLU A 108 -8.80 -0.34 -3.67
CA GLU A 108 -9.55 -0.51 -4.93
C GLU A 108 -10.41 -1.78 -4.95
N VAL A 109 -9.95 -2.87 -4.31
CA VAL A 109 -10.60 -4.18 -4.35
C VAL A 109 -11.29 -4.54 -3.05
N ASP A 110 -10.83 -3.99 -1.93
CA ASP A 110 -11.37 -4.25 -0.59
C ASP A 110 -12.03 -3.00 0.00
N THR A 111 -13.36 -2.92 -0.15
CA THR A 111 -14.19 -1.82 0.37
C THR A 111 -14.22 -1.78 1.90
N SER A 112 -14.01 -2.92 2.58
CA SER A 112 -13.93 -2.96 4.04
C SER A 112 -12.63 -2.32 4.53
N LEU A 113 -11.52 -2.63 3.86
CA LEU A 113 -10.23 -1.99 4.12
C LEU A 113 -10.27 -0.49 3.79
N GLN A 114 -10.92 -0.11 2.69
CA GLN A 114 -11.12 1.30 2.31
C GLN A 114 -11.81 2.10 3.43
N ARG A 115 -12.90 1.56 3.99
CA ARG A 115 -13.61 2.18 5.11
C ARG A 115 -12.75 2.25 6.37
N LEU A 116 -12.04 1.17 6.70
CA LEU A 116 -11.13 1.15 7.86
C LEU A 116 -10.02 2.20 7.72
N ALA A 117 -9.42 2.31 6.53
CA ALA A 117 -8.42 3.31 6.21
C ALA A 117 -8.96 4.74 6.32
N ALA A 118 -10.18 4.99 5.84
CA ALA A 118 -10.78 6.32 5.91
C ALA A 118 -11.13 6.80 7.32
N ILE A 119 -11.39 5.88 8.26
CA ILE A 119 -11.61 6.22 9.68
C ILE A 119 -10.29 6.65 10.35
N SER A 120 -9.13 6.25 9.80
CA SER A 120 -7.82 6.64 10.32
C SER A 120 -7.53 8.12 10.06
N ASN A 121 -7.74 8.95 11.08
CA ASN A 121 -7.41 10.38 11.04
C ASN A 121 -5.93 10.63 10.73
N HIS A 122 -5.05 9.73 11.18
CA HIS A 122 -3.61 9.84 10.96
C HIS A 122 -3.21 9.53 9.51
N LEU A 123 -3.98 8.71 8.79
CA LEU A 123 -3.72 8.42 7.39
C LEU A 123 -3.85 9.68 6.53
N MET A 124 -4.95 10.43 6.70
CA MET A 124 -5.22 11.64 5.91
C MET A 124 -4.12 12.70 6.10
N SER A 125 -3.69 12.93 7.34
CA SER A 125 -2.58 13.85 7.62
C SER A 125 -1.24 13.32 7.07
N SER A 126 -0.98 12.02 7.16
CA SER A 126 0.25 11.42 6.62
C SER A 126 0.31 11.57 5.09
N LEU A 127 -0.80 11.33 4.40
CA LEU A 127 -0.90 11.54 2.95
C LEU A 127 -0.73 13.02 2.57
N ALA A 128 -1.29 13.95 3.35
CA ALA A 128 -1.09 15.39 3.18
C ALA A 128 0.40 15.79 3.29
N ASP A 129 1.12 15.19 4.24
CA ASP A 129 2.56 15.39 4.42
C ASP A 129 3.35 14.84 3.20
N ILE A 130 2.90 13.74 2.60
CA ILE A 130 3.54 13.11 1.44
C ILE A 130 3.30 13.91 0.15
N VAL A 131 2.09 14.41 -0.10
CA VAL A 131 1.80 15.22 -1.31
C VAL A 131 2.56 16.55 -1.31
N SER A 132 2.97 17.03 -0.14
CA SER A 132 3.80 18.23 0.03
C SER A 132 5.29 17.96 -0.21
N CYS A 133 5.70 16.72 -0.46
CA CYS A 133 7.09 16.35 -0.73
C CYS A 133 7.50 16.72 -2.17
N SER A 134 8.78 17.03 -2.42
CA SER A 134 9.28 17.34 -3.77
C SER A 134 9.38 16.13 -4.71
N SER A 135 9.30 14.90 -4.20
CA SER A 135 9.40 13.68 -4.99
C SER A 135 8.09 13.38 -5.74
N ALA A 136 8.14 13.39 -7.08
CA ALA A 136 7.00 13.06 -7.92
C ALA A 136 6.45 11.64 -7.66
N ALA A 137 7.33 10.65 -7.50
CA ALA A 137 6.94 9.28 -7.18
C ALA A 137 6.20 9.20 -5.82
N ALA A 138 6.65 9.97 -4.83
CA ALA A 138 6.01 9.99 -3.52
C ALA A 138 4.60 10.60 -3.58
N LYS A 139 4.46 11.73 -4.30
CA LYS A 139 3.17 12.38 -4.56
C LYS A 139 2.21 11.44 -5.28
N GLN A 140 2.69 10.76 -6.31
CA GLN A 140 1.88 9.83 -7.09
C GLN A 140 1.26 8.74 -6.20
N GLY A 141 2.06 8.13 -5.31
CA GLY A 141 1.55 7.13 -4.36
C GLY A 141 0.46 7.68 -3.44
N ALA A 142 0.65 8.90 -2.92
CA ALA A 142 -0.35 9.54 -2.06
C ALA A 142 -1.64 9.92 -2.82
N PHE A 143 -1.53 10.46 -4.04
CA PHE A 143 -2.70 10.79 -4.86
C PHE A 143 -3.48 9.54 -5.28
N LYS A 144 -2.81 8.45 -5.67
CA LYS A 144 -3.46 7.16 -5.92
C LYS A 144 -4.24 6.68 -4.70
N CYS A 145 -3.66 6.84 -3.51
CA CYS A 145 -4.34 6.50 -2.25
C CYS A 145 -5.58 7.36 -2.01
N PHE A 146 -5.50 8.68 -2.17
CA PHE A 146 -6.68 9.56 -2.04
C PHE A 146 -7.77 9.20 -3.05
N ALA A 147 -7.40 8.97 -4.31
CA ALA A 147 -8.33 8.58 -5.36
C ALA A 147 -9.02 7.26 -5.02
N SER A 148 -8.26 6.25 -4.58
CA SER A 148 -8.80 4.94 -4.20
C SER A 148 -9.72 5.03 -2.98
N LEU A 149 -9.36 5.84 -1.98
CA LEU A 149 -10.20 6.06 -0.79
C LEU A 149 -11.53 6.74 -1.15
N GLY A 150 -11.52 7.74 -2.04
CA GLY A 150 -12.72 8.45 -2.46
C GLY A 150 -13.55 7.76 -3.57
N ALA A 151 -13.04 6.67 -4.17
CA ALA A 151 -13.65 6.07 -5.37
C ALA A 151 -15.05 5.50 -5.11
N ASN A 152 -15.23 4.75 -4.01
CA ASN A 152 -16.41 3.91 -3.83
C ASN A 152 -17.40 4.43 -2.78
N ASP A 153 -17.00 5.37 -1.92
CA ASP A 153 -17.79 5.74 -0.74
C ASP A 153 -17.90 7.28 -0.63
N GLU A 154 -19.13 7.78 -0.69
CA GLU A 154 -19.41 9.22 -0.67
C GLU A 154 -19.09 9.86 0.69
N ASP A 155 -19.30 9.14 1.78
CA ASP A 155 -19.01 9.65 3.12
C ASP A 155 -17.51 9.81 3.32
N ILE A 156 -16.70 8.93 2.71
CA ILE A 156 -15.24 9.09 2.66
C ILE A 156 -14.86 10.34 1.85
N ARG A 157 -15.52 10.61 0.72
CA ARG A 157 -15.28 11.84 -0.06
C ARG A 157 -15.62 13.10 0.74
N LYS A 158 -16.78 13.13 1.40
CA LYS A 158 -17.19 14.24 2.27
C LYS A 158 -16.16 14.46 3.36
N ARG A 159 -15.72 13.39 4.03
CA ARG A 159 -14.70 13.45 5.07
C ARG A 159 -13.38 14.03 4.56
N ILE A 160 -12.91 13.63 3.38
CA ILE A 160 -11.69 14.19 2.77
C ILE A 160 -11.85 15.70 2.54
N ILE A 161 -13.01 16.15 2.05
CA ILE A 161 -13.31 17.57 1.79
C ILE A 161 -13.41 18.38 3.08
N GLU A 162 -14.10 17.82 4.09
CA GLU A 162 -14.37 18.46 5.38
C GLU A 162 -13.15 18.46 6.31
N THR A 163 -12.15 17.61 6.04
CA THR A 163 -10.90 17.60 6.82
C THR A 163 -10.18 18.93 6.63
N HIS A 164 -10.12 19.73 7.69
CA HIS A 164 -9.59 21.08 7.67
C HIS A 164 -8.20 21.17 7.04
N GLY A 165 -8.07 22.00 6.00
CA GLY A 165 -6.81 22.25 5.29
C GLY A 165 -6.35 21.13 4.35
N LEU A 166 -6.98 19.96 4.36
CA LEU A 166 -6.55 18.81 3.55
C LEU A 166 -6.65 19.10 2.06
N MET A 167 -7.77 19.67 1.61
CA MET A 167 -7.96 20.04 0.21
C MET A 167 -6.95 21.08 -0.27
N VAL A 168 -6.53 21.99 0.60
CA VAL A 168 -5.46 22.97 0.29
C VAL A 168 -4.14 22.24 0.03
N HIS A 169 -3.77 21.27 0.86
CA HIS A 169 -2.57 20.45 0.63
C HIS A 169 -2.65 19.62 -0.65
N ILE A 170 -3.82 19.03 -0.96
CA ILE A 170 -4.05 18.26 -2.19
C ILE A 170 -3.86 19.16 -3.42
N VAL A 171 -4.50 20.34 -3.44
CA VAL A 171 -4.41 21.29 -4.56
C VAL A 171 -2.99 21.85 -4.71
N ASN A 172 -2.34 22.24 -3.61
CA ASN A 172 -0.96 22.70 -3.66
C ASN A 172 0.00 21.61 -4.12
N GLY A 173 -0.26 20.35 -3.74
CA GLY A 173 0.50 19.18 -4.20
C GLY A 173 0.49 19.04 -5.73
N MET A 174 -0.65 19.33 -6.37
CA MET A 174 -0.85 19.32 -7.83
C MET A 174 -0.18 20.52 -8.52
N ASN A 175 -0.18 21.70 -7.89
CA ASN A 175 0.31 22.96 -8.49
C ASN A 175 1.82 23.18 -8.43
N ASN A 176 2.61 22.21 -7.96
CA ASN A 176 4.06 22.35 -7.98
C ASN A 176 4.57 22.13 -9.40
N SER A 177 4.74 23.21 -10.14
CA SER A 177 5.46 23.25 -11.40
C SER A 177 6.82 22.54 -11.24
N GLU A 178 7.12 21.62 -12.16
CA GLU A 178 8.47 21.09 -12.33
C GLU A 178 9.43 22.28 -12.38
N PRO A 179 10.56 22.27 -11.63
CA PRO A 179 11.58 23.27 -11.86
C PRO A 179 12.07 23.10 -13.30
N THR A 180 11.75 24.09 -14.14
CA THR A 180 12.29 24.30 -15.49
C THR A 180 13.81 24.27 -15.49
#